data_AF-A0A0J6ICL8-F1
#
_entry.id   AF-A0A0J6ICL8-F1
#
_cell.length_a   1.000
_cell.length_b   1.000
_cell.length_c   1.000
_cell.angle_alpha   90.00
_cell.angle_beta   90.00
_cell.angle_gamma   90.00
#
_symmetry.space_group_name_H-M   'P 1'
#
loop_
_entity.id
_entity.type
_entity.pdbx_description
1 polymer ?
#
loop_
_entity_poly.entity_id
_entity_poly.type
_entity_poly.pdbx_seq_one_letter_code
_entity_poly.pdbx_strand_id
1 'polypeptide(L)'
;MHTVKASIEAGKVRSTQSALIGGSALGFDFDGIVSVVLALAPTDFYKSMTTHADHKIWQDVYRRKTHAGEAYLKLTIIDDVLIVSFKEL
;
A
#
# COMPACT_ATOMS: atom_id res chain seq x y z
N MET A 1 -7.18 -1.44 9.54
CA MET A 1 -7.77 -1.99 8.29
C MET A 1 -9.09 -1.35 7.87
N HIS A 2 -9.98 -0.93 8.77
CA HIS A 2 -11.29 -0.35 8.39
C HIS A 2 -11.17 0.87 7.46
N THR A 3 -10.29 1.83 7.78
CA THR A 3 -10.14 3.07 7.01
C THR A 3 -9.55 2.84 5.62
N VAL A 4 -8.56 1.93 5.50
CA VAL A 4 -7.95 1.57 4.22
C VAL A 4 -8.97 0.96 3.26
N LYS A 5 -9.79 0.01 3.74
CA LYS A 5 -10.84 -0.62 2.94
C LYS A 5 -11.92 0.40 2.54
N ALA A 6 -12.35 1.24 3.47
CA ALA A 6 -13.32 2.30 3.19
C ALA A 6 -12.82 3.30 2.12
N SER A 7 -11.55 3.69 2.15
CA SER A 7 -10.97 4.54 1.09
C SER A 7 -10.95 3.85 -0.27
N ILE A 8 -10.72 2.53 -0.32
CA ILE A 8 -10.78 1.75 -1.56
C ILE A 8 -12.20 1.68 -2.10
N GLU A 9 -13.18 1.35 -1.26
CA GLU A 9 -14.59 1.29 -1.66
C GLU A 9 -15.14 2.66 -2.11
N ALA A 10 -14.64 3.75 -1.53
CA ALA A 10 -14.97 5.11 -1.94
C ALA A 10 -14.22 5.58 -3.21
N GLY A 11 -13.36 4.75 -3.81
CA GLY A 11 -12.55 5.13 -4.97
C GLY A 11 -11.45 6.16 -4.65
N LYS A 12 -11.17 6.43 -3.38
CA LYS A 12 -10.16 7.38 -2.90
C LYS A 12 -8.80 6.71 -2.74
N VAL A 13 -8.31 6.12 -3.83
CA VAL A 13 -7.00 5.44 -3.86
C VAL A 13 -6.13 6.06 -4.92
N ARG A 14 -4.90 6.37 -4.54
CA ARG A 14 -3.87 6.82 -5.47
C ARG A 14 -2.63 5.95 -5.30
N SER A 15 -2.04 5.56 -6.42
CA SER A 15 -0.77 4.87 -6.43
C SER A 15 0.33 5.86 -6.81
N THR A 16 1.50 5.73 -6.20
CA THR A 16 2.68 6.47 -6.63
C THR A 16 3.21 5.89 -7.94
N GLN A 17 3.92 6.69 -8.74
CA GLN A 17 4.50 6.18 -9.98
C GLN A 17 5.47 5.03 -9.73
N SER A 18 6.29 5.12 -8.68
CA SER A 18 7.19 4.03 -8.28
C SER A 18 6.43 2.76 -7.89
N ALA A 19 5.24 2.90 -7.28
CA ALA A 19 4.41 1.76 -6.95
C ALA A 19 3.78 1.09 -8.17
N LEU A 20 3.35 1.89 -9.15
CA LEU A 20 2.90 1.36 -10.43
C LEU A 20 4.03 0.62 -11.13
N ILE A 21 5.22 1.21 -11.20
CA ILE A 21 6.38 0.59 -11.84
C ILE A 21 6.77 -0.71 -11.14
N GLY A 22 6.90 -0.71 -9.80
CA GLY A 22 7.26 -1.91 -9.04
C GLY A 22 6.16 -2.96 -9.03
N GLY A 23 4.89 -2.55 -9.04
CA GLY A 23 3.76 -3.47 -9.23
C GLY A 23 3.81 -4.11 -10.62
N SER A 24 3.97 -3.31 -11.68
CA SER A 24 4.02 -3.80 -13.06
C SER A 24 5.23 -4.72 -13.32
N ALA A 25 6.37 -4.45 -12.70
CA ALA A 25 7.54 -5.34 -12.75
C ALA A 25 7.24 -6.74 -12.19
N LEU A 26 6.36 -6.81 -11.19
CA LEU A 26 5.84 -8.07 -10.62
C LEU A 26 4.57 -8.59 -11.31
N GLY A 27 4.13 -7.97 -12.41
CA GLY A 27 2.93 -8.36 -13.14
C GLY A 27 1.61 -7.89 -12.53
N PHE A 28 1.64 -6.88 -11.66
CA PHE A 28 0.46 -6.24 -11.11
C PHE A 28 0.18 -4.89 -11.79
N ASP A 29 -0.97 -4.78 -12.43
CA ASP A 29 -1.55 -3.49 -12.80
C ASP A 29 -2.13 -2.78 -11.56
N PHE A 30 -2.66 -1.56 -11.74
CA PHE A 30 -3.25 -0.79 -10.63
C PHE A 30 -4.32 -1.57 -9.86
N ASP A 31 -5.20 -2.29 -10.55
CA ASP A 31 -6.22 -3.14 -9.93
C ASP A 31 -5.60 -4.31 -9.15
N GLY A 32 -4.53 -4.91 -9.69
CA GLY A 32 -3.75 -5.93 -9.01
C GLY A 32 -3.14 -5.42 -7.70
N ILE A 33 -2.58 -4.21 -7.70
CA ILE A 33 -2.05 -3.56 -6.50
C ILE A 33 -3.17 -3.35 -5.47
N VAL A 34 -4.33 -2.83 -5.90
CA VAL A 34 -5.49 -2.65 -5.02
C VAL A 34 -5.97 -3.99 -4.44
N SER A 35 -6.01 -5.04 -5.25
CA SER A 35 -6.36 -6.39 -4.80
C SER A 35 -5.37 -6.92 -3.76
N VAL A 36 -4.07 -6.68 -3.92
CA VAL A 36 -3.05 -7.02 -2.90
C VAL A 36 -3.31 -6.27 -1.59
N VAL A 37 -3.65 -4.98 -1.66
CA VAL A 37 -3.98 -4.17 -0.48
C VAL A 37 -5.26 -4.67 0.21
N LEU A 38 -6.29 -5.05 -0.56
CA LEU A 38 -7.53 -5.61 -0.02
C LEU A 38 -7.31 -6.98 0.65
N ALA A 39 -6.37 -7.77 0.11
CA ALA A 39 -6.00 -9.08 0.62
C ALA A 39 -5.06 -9.05 1.83
N LEU A 40 -4.53 -7.87 2.22
CA LEU A 40 -3.68 -7.74 3.41
C LEU A 40 -4.36 -8.32 4.65
N ALA A 41 -3.58 -8.95 5.51
CA ALA A 41 -4.00 -9.43 6.81
C ALA A 41 -3.24 -8.69 7.92
N PRO A 42 -3.75 -8.68 9.16
CA PRO A 42 -3.02 -8.13 10.30
C PRO A 42 -1.63 -8.77 10.50
N THR A 43 -1.45 -10.02 10.07
CA THR A 43 -0.16 -10.74 10.11
C THR A 43 0.87 -10.20 9.12
N ASP A 44 0.43 -9.50 8.06
CA ASP A 44 1.34 -8.87 7.09
C ASP A 44 1.88 -7.54 7.61
N PHE A 45 1.35 -7.02 8.72
CA PHE A 45 1.80 -5.77 9.31
C PHE A 45 3.25 -5.92 9.80
N TYR A 46 4.12 -5.04 9.32
CA TYR A 46 5.52 -5.01 9.72
C TYR A 46 5.79 -3.93 10.76
N LYS A 47 5.47 -2.68 10.44
CA LYS A 47 5.61 -1.55 11.36
C LYS A 47 4.82 -0.33 10.87
N SER A 48 4.48 0.56 11.80
CA SER A 48 4.05 1.92 11.47
C SER A 48 5.21 2.88 11.70
N MET A 49 5.33 3.88 10.84
CA MET A 49 6.32 4.94 11.00
C MET A 49 5.74 6.28 10.55
N THR A 50 6.22 7.37 11.12
CA THR A 50 5.87 8.70 10.65
C THR A 50 6.82 9.14 9.54
N THR A 51 6.38 10.07 8.69
CA THR A 51 7.29 10.69 7.72
C THR A 51 8.22 11.67 8.42
N HIS A 52 9.43 11.86 7.87
CA HIS A 52 10.35 12.87 8.40
C HIS A 52 9.86 14.31 8.13
N ALA A 53 9.07 14.49 7.07
CA ALA A 53 8.51 15.79 6.70
C ALA A 53 7.32 16.20 7.58
N ASP A 54 6.52 15.23 8.03
CA ASP A 54 5.39 15.48 8.92
C ASP A 54 5.14 14.28 9.85
N HIS A 55 5.28 14.53 11.15
CA HIS A 55 5.10 13.53 12.20
C HIS A 55 3.62 13.20 12.49
N LYS A 56 2.68 13.95 11.91
CA LYS A 56 1.24 13.63 11.98
C LYS A 56 0.83 12.64 10.89
N ILE A 57 1.64 12.50 9.84
CA ILE A 57 1.38 11.56 8.76
C ILE A 57 1.98 10.21 9.11
N TRP A 58 1.10 9.23 9.30
CA TRP A 58 1.47 7.85 9.57
C TRP A 58 1.52 7.02 8.29
N GLN A 59 2.59 6.25 8.17
CA GLN A 59 2.81 5.28 7.11
C GLN A 59 2.86 3.88 7.71
N ASP A 60 1.91 3.05 7.34
CA ASP A 60 1.91 1.64 7.72
C ASP A 60 2.66 0.83 6.66
N VAL A 61 3.63 0.04 7.10
CA VAL A 61 4.43 -0.83 6.25
C VAL A 61 3.94 -2.26 6.42
N TYR A 62 3.58 -2.89 5.30
CA TYR A 62 3.16 -4.27 5.21
C TYR A 62 4.12 -5.08 4.35
N ARG A 63 4.27 -6.36 4.68
CA ARG A 63 5.03 -7.35 3.93
C ARG A 63 4.11 -8.52 3.64
N ARG A 64 3.79 -8.72 2.37
CA ARG A 64 2.93 -9.83 1.96
C ARG A 64 3.63 -10.70 0.93
N LYS A 65 3.54 -12.01 1.09
CA LYS A 65 3.99 -12.94 0.06
C LYS A 65 2.94 -12.99 -1.04
N THR A 66 3.37 -12.70 -2.26
CA THR A 66 2.57 -12.78 -3.47
C THR A 66 3.16 -13.84 -4.41
N HIS A 67 2.44 -14.16 -5.48
CA HIS A 67 2.94 -15.09 -6.50
C HIS A 67 4.24 -14.61 -7.17
N ALA A 68 4.48 -13.29 -7.17
CA ALA A 68 5.67 -12.68 -7.76
C ALA A 68 6.81 -12.48 -6.76
N GLY A 69 6.63 -12.80 -5.47
CA GLY A 69 7.63 -12.62 -4.42
C GLY A 69 7.12 -11.87 -3.19
N GLU A 70 8.04 -11.46 -2.31
CA GLU A 70 7.71 -10.68 -1.12
C GLU A 70 7.48 -9.21 -1.50
N ALA A 71 6.23 -8.77 -1.38
CA ALA A 71 5.80 -7.41 -1.67
C ALA A 71 5.97 -6.51 -0.44
N TYR A 72 6.66 -5.37 -0.61
CA TYR A 72 6.72 -4.32 0.41
C TYR A 72 5.75 -3.21 0.05
N LEU A 73 4.72 -3.08 0.86
CA LEU A 73 3.70 -2.05 0.70
C LEU A 73 3.85 -1.00 1.81
N LYS A 74 3.86 0.27 1.43
CA LYS A 74 3.64 1.37 2.38
C LYS A 74 2.30 2.02 2.07
N LEU A 75 1.45 2.08 3.09
CA LEU A 75 0.13 2.67 3.03
C LEU A 75 0.15 3.95 3.86
N THR A 76 -0.25 5.06 3.24
CA THR A 76 -0.37 6.35 3.92
C THR A 76 -1.77 6.88 3.63
N ILE A 77 -2.48 7.39 4.63
CA ILE A 77 -3.76 8.07 4.42
C ILE A 77 -3.52 9.57 4.55
N ILE A 78 -3.77 10.32 3.49
CA ILE A 78 -3.64 11.77 3.45
C ILE A 78 -4.96 12.32 2.90
N ASP A 79 -5.63 13.19 3.65
CA ASP A 79 -6.92 13.77 3.26
C ASP A 79 -7.96 12.71 2.79
N ASP A 80 -8.09 11.62 3.57
CA ASP A 80 -8.94 10.44 3.26
C ASP A 80 -8.55 9.64 2.00
N VAL A 81 -7.46 10.01 1.33
CA VAL A 81 -6.91 9.31 0.18
C VAL A 81 -5.84 8.33 0.60
N LEU A 82 -6.00 7.06 0.21
CA LEU A 82 -5.00 6.03 0.41
C LEU A 82 -3.91 6.14 -0.65
N ILE A 83 -2.68 6.43 -0.21
CA ILE A 83 -1.48 6.42 -1.04
C ILE A 83 -0.75 5.09 -0.89
N VAL A 84 -0.53 4.40 -2.01
CA VAL A 84 0.18 3.11 -2.05
C VAL A 84 1.59 3.31 -2.61
N SER A 85 2.59 2.82 -1.87
CA SER A 85 3.97 2.65 -2.33
C SER A 85 4.32 1.17 -2.41
N PHE A 86 4.83 0.72 -3.55
CA PHE A 86 5.29 -0.65 -3.76
C PHE A 86 6.81 -0.64 -3.95
N LYS A 87 7.52 -1.55 -3.28
CA LYS A 87 8.95 -1.74 -3.46
C LYS A 87 9.25 -3.22 -3.65
N GLU A 88 9.93 -3.55 -4.74
CA GLU A 88 10.59 -4.84 -4.90
C GLU A 88 11.83 -4.87 -4.00
N LEU A 89 12.00 -5.96 -3.26
CA LEU A 89 13.21 -6.21 -2.48
C LEU A 89 14.26 -6.93 -3.31
#